data_AF-A0A7C3LL72-F1
#
_entry.id   AF-A0A7C3LL72-F1
#
_cell.length_a   1.000
_cell.length_b   1.000
_cell.length_c   1.000
_cell.angle_alpha   90.00
_cell.angle_beta   90.00
_cell.angle_gamma   90.00
#
_symmetry.space_group_name_H-M   'P 1'
#
loop_
_entity.id
_entity.type
_entity.pdbx_description
1 polymer ?
#
loop_
_entity_poly.entity_id
_entity_poly.type
_entity_poly.pdbx_seq_one_letter_code
_entity_poly.pdbx_strand_id
1 'polypeptide(L)'
;MKQKTIQALYAYWNELRAGRLAPRRLDIEPSRISAVLPETFMLERTSQSTFHYRLAGTRLCEIFRTELRGTDFLSGWTAEDRAMVVADLKSTCDQGAVTLLRLEAVSDTA
;
A
#
# COMPACT_ATOMS: atom_id res chain seq x y z
N MET A 1 0.27 -13.68 11.93
CA MET A 1 1.02 -13.91 10.66
C MET A 1 1.38 -12.64 9.87
N LYS A 2 0.84 -11.45 10.18
CA LYS A 2 1.06 -10.19 9.43
C LYS A 2 2.53 -9.71 9.31
N GLN A 3 3.41 -10.12 10.21
CA GLN A 3 4.80 -9.63 10.25
C GLN A 3 5.68 -10.21 9.13
N LYS A 4 5.46 -11.46 8.71
CA LYS A 4 6.29 -12.12 7.68
C LYS A 4 6.08 -11.52 6.29
N THR A 5 4.83 -11.22 5.92
CA THR A 5 4.49 -10.56 4.64
C THR A 5 5.18 -9.21 4.52
N ILE A 6 5.07 -8.37 5.55
CA ILE A 6 5.69 -7.03 5.59
C ILE A 6 7.22 -7.14 5.53
N GLN A 7 7.82 -8.07 6.28
CA GLN A 7 9.28 -8.28 6.27
C GLN A 7 9.78 -8.72 4.89
N ALA A 8 9.09 -9.64 4.22
CA ALA A 8 9.47 -10.11 2.89
C ALA A 8 9.38 -8.98 1.86
N LEU A 9 8.28 -8.21 1.86
CA LEU A 9 8.11 -7.08 0.95
C LEU A 9 9.14 -5.97 1.21
N TYR A 10 9.44 -5.70 2.49
CA TYR A 10 10.44 -4.72 2.89
C TYR A 10 11.87 -5.12 2.47
N ALA A 11 12.24 -6.39 2.65
CA ALA A 11 13.53 -6.91 2.23
C ALA A 11 13.69 -6.80 0.71
N TYR A 12 12.67 -7.22 -0.04
CA TYR A 12 12.62 -7.11 -1.50
C TYR A 12 12.71 -5.66 -1.99
N TRP A 13 11.95 -4.74 -1.39
CA TRP A 13 12.00 -3.30 -1.74
C TRP A 13 13.40 -2.71 -1.54
N ASN A 14 14.06 -3.06 -0.43
CA ASN A 14 15.41 -2.58 -0.15
C ASN A 14 16.47 -3.18 -1.07
N GLU A 15 16.34 -4.46 -1.44
CA GLU A 15 17.20 -5.09 -2.43
C GLU A 15 17.11 -4.34 -3.77
N LEU A 16 15.89 -4.10 -4.27
CA LEU A 16 15.68 -3.41 -5.54
C LEU A 16 16.15 -1.96 -5.54
N ARG A 17 15.91 -1.22 -4.44
CA ARG A 17 16.28 0.20 -4.41
C ARG A 17 17.79 0.38 -4.44
N ALA A 18 18.58 -0.59 -3.95
CA ALA A 18 20.04 -0.60 -4.03
C ALA A 18 20.67 0.74 -3.58
N GLY A 19 20.21 1.27 -2.45
CA GLY A 19 20.67 2.56 -1.90
C GLY A 19 19.93 3.82 -2.42
N ARG A 20 19.15 3.73 -3.49
CA ARG A 20 18.26 4.82 -3.98
C ARG A 20 17.06 4.99 -3.07
N LEU A 21 16.41 6.16 -3.09
CA LEU A 21 15.20 6.44 -2.29
C LEU A 21 14.10 5.37 -2.46
N ALA A 22 13.85 4.98 -3.70
CA ALA A 22 12.89 3.94 -4.07
C ALA A 22 13.36 3.24 -5.37
N PRO A 23 12.95 1.98 -5.61
CA PRO A 23 13.14 1.34 -6.90
C PRO A 23 12.28 2.02 -7.98
N ARG A 24 12.64 1.84 -9.25
CA ARG A 24 11.74 2.23 -10.35
C ARG A 24 10.62 1.21 -10.43
N ARG A 25 9.45 1.61 -10.92
CA ARG A 25 8.33 0.69 -11.14
C ARG A 25 8.72 -0.51 -12.00
N LEU A 26 9.53 -0.28 -13.04
CA LEU A 26 9.99 -1.35 -13.95
C LEU A 26 10.99 -2.31 -13.29
N ASP A 27 11.61 -1.92 -12.17
CA ASP A 27 12.50 -2.81 -11.40
C ASP A 27 11.69 -3.84 -10.60
N ILE A 28 10.37 -3.62 -10.42
CA ILE A 28 9.52 -4.50 -9.62
C ILE A 28 9.06 -5.69 -10.48
N GLU A 29 9.57 -6.87 -10.15
CA GLU A 29 9.17 -8.16 -10.70
C GLU A 29 8.17 -8.89 -9.77
N PRO A 30 6.88 -8.96 -10.12
CA PRO A 30 5.86 -9.56 -9.24
C PRO A 30 6.11 -11.04 -8.92
N SER A 31 6.76 -11.79 -9.82
CA SER A 31 7.09 -13.20 -9.64
C SER A 31 8.00 -13.45 -8.42
N ARG A 32 8.92 -12.51 -8.12
CA ARG A 32 9.85 -12.60 -6.97
C ARG A 32 9.15 -12.47 -5.62
N ILE A 33 7.96 -11.87 -5.59
CA ILE A 33 7.13 -11.69 -4.38
C ILE A 33 5.78 -12.41 -4.48
N SER A 34 5.68 -13.42 -5.36
CA SER A 34 4.45 -14.16 -5.63
C SER A 34 3.75 -14.69 -4.36
N ALA A 35 4.52 -15.12 -3.36
CA ALA A 35 4.00 -15.63 -2.08
C ALA A 35 3.26 -14.58 -1.25
N VAL A 36 3.59 -13.29 -1.40
CA VAL A 36 2.99 -12.17 -0.64
C VAL A 36 2.13 -11.26 -1.52
N LEU A 37 2.15 -11.46 -2.83
CA LEU A 37 1.41 -10.66 -3.81
C LEU A 37 -0.10 -10.60 -3.53
N PRO A 38 -0.78 -11.67 -3.10
CA PRO A 38 -2.22 -11.61 -2.78
C PRO A 38 -2.56 -10.60 -1.66
N GLU A 39 -1.62 -10.31 -0.77
CA GLU A 39 -1.79 -9.37 0.35
C GLU A 39 -1.11 -8.01 0.10
N THR A 40 -0.55 -7.80 -1.10
CA THR A 40 0.21 -6.59 -1.45
C THR A 40 -0.66 -5.63 -2.27
N PHE A 41 -0.48 -4.33 -2.06
CA PHE A 41 -1.03 -3.29 -2.93
C PHE A 41 0.03 -2.23 -3.25
N MET A 42 -0.23 -1.42 -4.27
CA MET A 42 0.62 -0.29 -4.66
C MET A 42 -0.26 0.91 -4.97
N LEU A 43 0.07 2.04 -4.35
CA LEU A 43 -0.61 3.31 -4.58
C LEU A 43 0.22 4.19 -5.51
N GLU A 44 -0.47 4.93 -6.36
CA GLU A 44 0.10 6.06 -7.10
C GLU A 44 -0.51 7.34 -6.58
N ARG A 45 0.36 8.26 -6.18
CA ARG A 45 -0.02 9.61 -5.78
C ARG A 45 -0.20 10.47 -7.03
N THR A 46 -1.44 10.89 -7.32
CA THR A 46 -1.75 11.78 -8.45
C THR A 46 -1.95 13.23 -8.03
N SER A 47 -2.16 13.49 -6.73
CA SER A 47 -2.26 14.84 -6.16
C SER A 47 -1.74 14.85 -4.70
N GLN A 48 -1.91 15.94 -3.96
CA GLN A 48 -1.56 15.95 -2.53
C GLN A 48 -2.46 15.03 -1.67
N SER A 49 -3.68 14.75 -2.12
CA SER A 49 -4.71 14.04 -1.38
C SER A 49 -5.47 13.03 -2.25
N THR A 50 -4.81 12.47 -3.26
CA THR A 50 -5.41 11.46 -4.14
C THR A 50 -4.39 10.36 -4.40
N PHE A 51 -4.75 9.14 -4.04
CA PHE A 51 -3.87 7.97 -4.08
C PHE A 51 -4.60 6.80 -4.71
N HIS A 52 -4.35 6.53 -5.99
CA HIS A 52 -5.04 5.46 -6.69
C HIS A 52 -4.35 4.12 -6.49
N TYR A 53 -5.12 3.06 -6.25
CA TYR A 53 -4.58 1.71 -6.32
C TYR A 53 -4.16 1.37 -7.76
N ARG A 54 -2.88 1.13 -7.97
CA ARG A 54 -2.35 0.61 -9.25
C ARG A 54 -2.24 -0.91 -9.25
N LEU A 55 -2.10 -1.50 -8.07
CA LEU A 55 -2.12 -2.93 -7.82
C LEU A 55 -2.86 -3.17 -6.52
N ALA A 56 -3.69 -4.21 -6.52
CA ALA A 56 -4.30 -4.76 -5.33
C ALA A 56 -4.29 -6.29 -5.47
N GLY A 57 -3.72 -6.95 -4.47
CA GLY A 57 -3.70 -8.40 -4.40
C GLY A 57 -5.11 -8.97 -4.17
N THR A 58 -5.34 -10.18 -4.65
CA THR A 58 -6.67 -10.82 -4.64
C THR A 58 -7.23 -10.96 -3.22
N ARG A 59 -6.39 -11.24 -2.22
CA ARG A 59 -6.83 -11.38 -0.82
C ARG A 59 -7.32 -10.05 -0.25
N LEU A 60 -6.76 -8.92 -0.69
CA LEU A 60 -7.27 -7.60 -0.32
C LEU A 60 -8.65 -7.37 -0.95
N CYS A 61 -8.79 -7.60 -2.25
CA CYS A 61 -10.08 -7.46 -2.93
C CYS A 61 -11.18 -8.35 -2.29
N GLU A 62 -10.83 -9.57 -1.84
CA GLU A 62 -11.75 -10.44 -1.08
C GLU A 62 -12.18 -9.84 0.26
N ILE A 63 -11.24 -9.30 1.03
CA ILE A 63 -11.52 -8.69 2.34
C ILE A 63 -12.44 -7.47 2.19
N PHE A 64 -12.15 -6.62 1.21
CA PHE A 64 -12.94 -5.41 0.94
C PHE A 64 -14.18 -5.66 0.08
N ARG A 65 -14.38 -6.90 -0.40
CA ARG A 65 -15.48 -7.32 -1.28
C ARG A 65 -15.67 -6.43 -2.51
N THR A 66 -14.60 -5.83 -3.00
CA THR A 66 -14.61 -4.92 -4.15
C THR A 66 -13.27 -4.98 -4.88
N GLU A 67 -13.29 -4.68 -6.18
CA GLU A 67 -12.06 -4.47 -6.93
C GLU A 67 -11.48 -3.10 -6.54
N LEU A 68 -10.30 -3.12 -5.93
CA LEU A 68 -9.64 -1.90 -5.45
C LEU A 68 -8.88 -1.20 -6.56
N ARG A 69 -8.42 -1.90 -7.60
CA ARG A 69 -7.61 -1.28 -8.66
C ARG A 69 -8.37 -0.13 -9.33
N GLY A 70 -7.71 1.02 -9.39
CA GLY A 70 -8.25 2.25 -9.98
C GLY A 70 -9.09 3.08 -9.01
N THR A 71 -9.47 2.56 -7.84
CA THR A 71 -10.17 3.36 -6.83
C THR A 71 -9.19 4.23 -6.05
N ASP A 72 -9.71 5.30 -5.44
CA ASP A 72 -8.92 6.13 -4.53
C ASP A 72 -8.82 5.45 -3.15
N PHE A 73 -7.61 5.29 -2.65
CA PHE A 73 -7.28 4.71 -1.35
C PHE A 73 -8.02 5.42 -0.21
N LEU A 74 -8.14 6.75 -0.30
CA LEU A 74 -8.76 7.57 0.74
C LEU A 74 -10.28 7.45 0.78
N SER A 75 -10.91 6.87 -0.26
CA SER A 75 -12.37 6.72 -0.33
C SER A 75 -12.96 5.86 0.79
N GLY A 76 -12.23 4.85 1.28
CA GLY A 76 -12.66 3.95 2.34
C GLY A 76 -12.40 4.43 3.77
N TRP A 77 -11.95 5.66 3.96
CA TRP A 77 -11.58 6.21 5.27
C TRP A 77 -12.63 7.19 5.79
N THR A 78 -12.76 7.23 7.11
CA THR A 78 -13.56 8.24 7.82
C THR A 78 -12.97 9.64 7.60
N ALA A 79 -13.79 10.67 7.83
CA ALA A 79 -13.31 12.04 7.78
C ALA A 79 -12.26 12.32 8.88
N GLU A 80 -12.41 11.71 10.07
CA GLU A 80 -11.46 11.88 11.16
C GLU A 80 -10.07 11.30 10.83
N ASP A 81 -10.02 10.10 10.24
CA ASP A 81 -8.74 9.43 9.98
C ASP A 81 -8.04 9.93 8.71
N ARG A 82 -8.79 10.44 7.73
CA ARG A 82 -8.25 10.90 6.44
C ARG A 82 -7.09 11.87 6.58
N ALA A 83 -7.20 12.86 7.47
CA ALA A 83 -6.17 13.89 7.63
C ALA A 83 -4.84 13.29 8.11
N MET A 84 -4.90 12.36 9.07
CA MET A 84 -3.73 11.65 9.60
C MET A 84 -3.07 10.81 8.52
N VAL A 85 -3.85 10.02 7.79
CA VAL A 85 -3.36 9.12 6.74
C VAL A 85 -2.73 9.90 5.59
N VAL A 86 -3.34 11.02 5.18
CA VAL A 86 -2.78 11.90 4.14
C VAL A 86 -1.44 12.47 4.58
N ALA A 87 -1.32 12.91 5.84
CA ALA A 87 -0.05 13.43 6.37
C ALA A 87 1.05 12.35 6.37
N ASP A 88 0.72 11.13 6.81
CA ASP A 88 1.65 10.00 6.83
C ASP A 88 2.10 9.58 5.42
N LEU A 89 1.15 9.45 4.49
CA LEU A 89 1.47 9.13 3.09
C LEU A 89 2.31 10.22 2.44
N LYS A 90 2.00 11.50 2.69
CA LYS A 90 2.79 12.63 2.20
C LYS A 90 4.21 12.60 2.75
N SER A 91 4.38 12.40 4.06
CA SER A 91 5.69 12.28 4.70
C SER A 91 6.51 11.14 4.10
N THR A 92 5.88 9.97 3.92
CA THR A 92 6.49 8.78 3.30
C THR A 92 7.01 9.07 1.89
N CYS A 93 6.19 9.70 1.05
CA CYS A 93 6.58 10.04 -0.32
C CYS A 93 7.67 11.10 -0.38
N ASP A 94 7.57 12.15 0.43
CA ASP A 94 8.45 13.32 0.33
C ASP A 94 9.84 13.04 0.94
N GLN A 95 9.91 12.20 1.98
CA GLN A 95 11.16 11.87 2.68
C GLN A 95 11.75 10.52 2.24
N GLY A 96 11.02 9.74 1.43
CA GLY A 96 11.34 8.34 1.16
C GLY A 96 11.47 7.50 2.43
N ALA A 97 10.67 7.85 3.43
CA ALA A 97 10.61 7.13 4.70
C ALA A 97 9.83 5.83 4.55
N VAL A 98 9.86 5.01 5.60
CA VAL A 98 9.05 3.80 5.72
C VAL A 98 8.08 4.01 6.86
N THR A 99 6.79 3.92 6.57
CA THR A 99 5.74 4.12 7.55
C THR A 99 5.02 2.81 7.82
N LEU A 100 4.93 2.43 9.09
CA LEU A 100 4.17 1.27 9.53
C LEU A 100 2.86 1.75 10.17
N LEU A 101 1.75 1.45 9.51
CA LEU A 101 0.42 1.79 10.00
C LEU A 101 -0.28 0.54 10.56
N ARG A 102 -0.93 0.69 11.72
CA ARG A 102 -1.90 -0.29 12.21
C ARG A 102 -3.28 0.26 11.97
N LEU A 103 -4.06 -0.45 11.16
CA LEU A 103 -5.42 -0.06 10.81
C LEU A 103 -6.41 -1.03 11.44
N GLU A 104 -7.49 -0.47 11.95
CA GLU A 104 -8.67 -1.21 12.38
C GLU A 104 -9.81 -0.80 11.46
N ALA A 105 -10.43 -1.80 10.83
CA ALA A 105 -11.54 -1.60 9.92
C ALA A 105 -12.77 -2.26 10.53
N VAL A 106 -13.89 -1.56 10.45
CA VAL A 106 -15.20 -2.10 10.84
C VAL A 106 -15.94 -2.40 9.55
N SER A 107 -16.29 -3.67 9.32
CA SER A 107 -17.24 -4.01 8.26
C SER A 107 -18.63 -3.95 8.85
N ASP A 108 -19.46 -3.03 8.36
CA ASP A 108 -20.87 -3.04 8.71
C ASP A 108 -21.47 -4.33 8.14
N THR A 109 -21.78 -5.26 9.03
CA THR A 109 -22.33 -6.57 8.64
C THR A 109 -23.84 -6.41 8.64
N ALA A 110 -24.37 -5.88 7.54
CA ALA A 110 -25.78 -5.95 7.23
C ALA A 110 -26.09 -7.30 6.53
#